data_AF-A0A935XQE3-F1
#
_entry.id   AF-A0A935XQE3-F1
#
_cell.length_a   1.000
_cell.length_b   1.000
_cell.length_c   1.000
_cell.angle_alpha   90.00
_cell.angle_beta   90.00
_cell.angle_gamma   90.00
#
_symmetry.space_group_name_H-M   'P 1'
#
loop_
_entity.id
_entity.type
_entity.pdbx_description
1 polymer ?
#
loop_
_entity_poly.entity_id
_entity_poly.type
_entity_poly.pdbx_seq_one_letter_code
_entity_poly.pdbx_strand_id
1 'polypeptide(L)'
;MLEFIFELLGEFLLQVVGEALIEIGFHSLAEPFRRPPNPWLAAIGYALFGAILGGISLLAFPNNLVPGAWRVANLVAAPIAVGCVMAIMGAWRARRGQQVLRIDRFVYGYLFALAIALVRFYFAA
;
A
#
# COMPACT_ATOMS: atom_id res chain seq x y z
N MET A 1 -15.70 12.97 -21.97
CA MET A 1 -14.22 13.01 -22.17
C MET A 1 -13.44 12.69 -20.91
N LEU A 2 -13.73 13.33 -19.76
CA LEU A 2 -13.06 13.03 -18.48
C LEU A 2 -13.30 11.57 -18.01
N GLU A 3 -14.51 11.07 -18.24
CA GLU A 3 -14.93 9.69 -17.94
C GLU A 3 -14.13 8.66 -18.74
N PHE A 4 -13.98 8.88 -20.05
CA PHE A 4 -13.13 8.07 -20.93
C PHE A 4 -11.65 8.07 -20.51
N ILE A 5 -11.13 9.22 -20.07
CA ILE A 5 -9.75 9.33 -19.57
C ILE A 5 -9.59 8.55 -18.25
N PHE A 6 -10.57 8.58 -17.37
CA PHE A 6 -10.60 7.82 -16.12
C PHE A 6 -10.68 6.32 -16.35
N GLU A 7 -11.51 5.91 -17.31
CA GLU A 7 -11.70 4.51 -17.67
C GLU A 7 -10.41 3.94 -18.28
N LEU A 8 -9.80 4.68 -19.22
CA LEU A 8 -8.52 4.31 -19.83
C LEU A 8 -7.35 4.29 -18.83
N LEU A 9 -7.25 5.29 -17.94
CA LEU A 9 -6.24 5.31 -16.89
C LEU A 9 -6.45 4.21 -15.85
N GLY A 10 -7.70 3.95 -15.49
CA GLY A 10 -8.08 2.89 -14.57
C GLY A 10 -7.74 1.51 -15.13
N GLU A 11 -8.03 1.28 -16.41
CA GLU A 11 -7.74 0.03 -17.10
C GLU A 11 -6.23 -0.18 -17.28
N PHE A 12 -5.50 0.86 -17.71
CA PHE A 12 -4.03 0.83 -17.81
C PHE A 12 -3.35 0.60 -16.46
N LEU A 13 -3.85 1.21 -15.37
CA LEU A 13 -3.34 0.95 -14.01
C LEU A 13 -3.65 -0.45 -13.52
N LEU A 14 -4.84 -0.96 -13.81
CA LEU A 14 -5.21 -2.34 -13.55
C LEU A 14 -4.29 -3.30 -14.29
N GLN A 15 -3.93 -2.98 -15.53
CA GLN A 15 -3.01 -3.76 -16.35
C GLN A 15 -1.58 -3.70 -15.80
N VAL A 16 -1.02 -2.52 -15.57
CA VAL A 16 0.37 -2.37 -15.10
C VAL A 16 0.54 -2.91 -13.67
N VAL A 17 -0.41 -2.67 -12.77
CA VAL A 17 -0.37 -3.23 -11.40
C VAL A 17 -0.65 -4.73 -11.42
N GLY A 18 -1.57 -5.20 -12.26
CA GLY A 18 -1.87 -6.61 -12.45
C GLY A 18 -0.67 -7.36 -13.02
N GLU A 19 -0.06 -6.87 -14.09
CA GLU A 19 1.10 -7.47 -14.75
C GLU A 19 2.34 -7.38 -13.88
N ALA A 20 2.60 -6.27 -13.18
CA ALA A 20 3.71 -6.20 -12.23
C ALA A 20 3.51 -7.11 -11.01
N LEU A 21 2.27 -7.25 -10.49
CA LEU A 21 1.92 -8.23 -9.46
C LEU A 21 2.12 -9.67 -9.95
N ILE A 22 1.77 -9.92 -11.20
CA ILE A 22 1.91 -11.22 -11.84
C ILE A 22 3.39 -11.50 -12.08
N GLU A 23 4.17 -10.62 -12.68
CA GLU A 23 5.59 -10.83 -13.00
C GLU A 23 6.45 -10.94 -11.73
N ILE A 24 6.24 -10.07 -10.73
CA ILE A 24 6.87 -10.19 -9.40
C ILE A 24 6.37 -11.46 -8.69
N GLY A 25 5.08 -11.78 -8.83
CA GLY A 25 4.50 -13.02 -8.36
C GLY A 25 5.19 -14.23 -8.97
N PHE A 26 5.36 -14.29 -10.29
CA PHE A 26 5.92 -15.43 -11.00
C PHE A 26 7.45 -15.55 -10.83
N HIS A 27 8.21 -14.44 -10.84
CA HIS A 27 9.64 -14.47 -10.49
C HIS A 27 9.86 -14.81 -9.00
N SER A 28 9.04 -14.29 -8.08
CA SER A 28 9.05 -14.66 -6.65
C SER A 28 8.34 -15.98 -6.34
N LEU A 29 7.75 -16.66 -7.32
CA LEU A 29 7.25 -18.02 -7.20
C LEU A 29 8.27 -19.03 -7.76
N ALA A 30 9.26 -18.60 -8.55
CA ALA A 30 10.30 -19.50 -9.06
C ALA A 30 11.53 -19.60 -8.14
N GLU A 31 11.98 -18.51 -7.51
CA GLU A 31 13.23 -18.49 -6.72
C GLU A 31 13.10 -18.72 -5.19
N PRO A 32 12.04 -18.28 -4.47
CA PRO A 32 11.97 -18.35 -3.00
C PRO A 32 11.44 -19.66 -2.41
N PHE A 33 11.03 -20.65 -3.22
CA PHE A 33 10.50 -21.95 -2.72
C PHE A 33 11.51 -22.78 -1.89
N ARG A 34 12.70 -22.24 -1.58
CA ARG A 34 13.70 -22.86 -0.69
C ARG A 34 14.06 -22.06 0.57
N ARG A 35 13.62 -20.80 0.77
CA ARG A 35 14.01 -20.00 1.96
C ARG A 35 12.91 -19.04 2.43
N PRO A 36 12.79 -18.77 3.75
CA PRO A 36 11.85 -17.77 4.24
C PRO A 36 12.19 -16.39 3.62
N PRO A 37 11.22 -15.71 2.98
CA PRO A 37 11.49 -14.48 2.24
C PRO A 37 12.05 -13.39 3.18
N ASN A 38 13.11 -12.71 2.75
CA ASN A 38 13.82 -11.70 3.53
C ASN A 38 12.85 -10.61 4.03
N PRO A 39 12.78 -10.32 5.35
CA PRO A 39 11.93 -9.24 5.89
C PRO A 39 12.11 -7.89 5.19
N TRP A 40 13.33 -7.57 4.77
CA TRP A 40 13.64 -6.34 4.05
C TRP A 40 13.01 -6.28 2.66
N LEU A 41 13.01 -7.40 1.93
CA LEU A 41 12.39 -7.48 0.61
C LEU A 41 10.87 -7.29 0.71
N ALA A 42 10.25 -7.86 1.75
CA ALA A 42 8.82 -7.64 2.02
C ALA A 42 8.54 -6.16 2.35
N ALA A 43 9.39 -5.51 3.14
CA ALA A 43 9.25 -4.09 3.46
C ALA A 43 9.29 -3.22 2.19
N ILE A 44 10.25 -3.48 1.31
CA ILE A 44 10.36 -2.78 0.01
C ILE A 44 9.10 -3.01 -0.84
N GLY A 45 8.62 -4.25 -0.92
CA GLY A 45 7.39 -4.56 -1.66
C GLY A 45 6.18 -3.79 -1.14
N TYR A 46 5.96 -3.79 0.18
CA TYR A 46 4.85 -3.04 0.78
C TYR A 46 4.98 -1.52 0.62
N ALA A 47 6.19 -0.97 0.71
CA ALA A 47 6.43 0.44 0.41
C ALA A 47 6.11 0.79 -1.05
N LEU A 48 6.54 -0.06 -1.99
CA LEU A 48 6.27 0.12 -3.42
C LEU A 48 4.78 0.07 -3.72
N PHE A 49 4.07 -0.93 -3.20
CA PHE A 49 2.61 -1.02 -3.35
C PHE A 49 1.88 0.17 -2.73
N GLY A 50 2.34 0.64 -1.57
CA GLY A 50 1.79 1.85 -0.95
C GLY A 50 2.03 3.08 -1.82
N ALA A 51 3.21 3.25 -2.39
CA ALA A 51 3.50 4.38 -3.27
C ALA A 51 2.63 4.35 -4.55
N ILE A 52 2.49 3.17 -5.18
CA ILE A 52 1.62 2.97 -6.35
C ILE A 52 0.18 3.34 -6.01
N LEU A 53 -0.38 2.80 -4.92
CA LEU A 53 -1.73 3.14 -4.48
C LEU A 53 -1.88 4.60 -4.09
N GLY A 54 -0.84 5.22 -3.53
CA GLY A 54 -0.76 6.65 -3.32
C GLY A 54 -0.91 7.43 -4.63
N GLY A 55 -0.18 7.04 -5.67
CA GLY A 55 -0.28 7.63 -7.00
C GLY A 55 -1.67 7.46 -7.62
N ILE A 56 -2.22 6.25 -7.57
CA ILE A 56 -3.58 5.96 -8.04
C ILE A 56 -4.61 6.81 -7.31
N SER A 57 -4.47 6.94 -5.99
CA SER A 57 -5.39 7.72 -5.17
C SER A 57 -5.41 9.21 -5.54
N LEU A 58 -4.32 9.74 -6.12
CA LEU A 58 -4.27 11.12 -6.61
C LEU A 58 -5.07 11.32 -7.89
N LEU A 59 -5.14 10.30 -8.75
CA LEU A 59 -5.97 10.35 -9.95
C LEU A 59 -7.44 10.49 -9.56
N ALA A 60 -7.89 9.71 -8.58
CA ALA A 60 -9.26 9.76 -8.06
C ALA A 60 -9.54 11.01 -7.19
N PHE A 61 -8.57 11.38 -6.34
CA PHE A 61 -8.70 12.47 -5.38
C PHE A 61 -7.47 13.38 -5.44
N PRO A 62 -7.42 14.31 -6.41
CA PRO A 62 -6.24 15.15 -6.65
C PRO A 62 -5.99 16.18 -5.55
N ASN A 63 -7.04 16.59 -4.85
CA ASN A 63 -6.95 17.56 -3.76
C ASN A 63 -6.56 16.88 -2.44
N ASN A 64 -5.85 17.61 -1.59
CA ASN A 64 -5.62 17.18 -0.22
C ASN A 64 -6.93 17.14 0.56
N LEU A 65 -7.19 15.98 1.15
CA LEU A 65 -8.35 15.75 1.99
C LEU A 65 -8.22 16.41 3.37
N VAL A 66 -7.01 16.88 3.70
CA VAL A 66 -6.67 17.46 4.99
C VAL A 66 -6.20 18.92 4.81
N PRO A 67 -6.73 19.88 5.58
CA PRO A 67 -6.31 21.28 5.54
C PRO A 67 -4.81 21.45 5.85
N GLY A 68 -4.18 22.48 5.30
CA GLY A 68 -2.72 22.69 5.33
C GLY A 68 -2.06 22.50 6.70
N ALA A 69 -2.62 23.10 7.76
CA ALA A 69 -2.09 23.01 9.11
C ALA A 69 -2.04 21.57 9.67
N TRP A 70 -2.89 20.68 9.17
CA TRP A 70 -3.03 19.30 9.63
C TRP A 70 -2.34 18.28 8.72
N ARG A 71 -1.79 18.70 7.57
CA ARG A 71 -1.17 17.78 6.60
C ARG A 71 0.00 17.00 7.21
N VAL A 72 0.86 17.67 7.99
CA VAL A 72 2.01 17.03 8.67
C VAL A 72 1.54 16.08 9.77
N ALA A 73 0.52 16.49 10.54
CA ALA A 73 -0.06 15.61 11.56
C ALA A 73 -0.67 14.36 10.91
N ASN A 74 -1.38 14.49 9.80
CA ASN A 74 -1.96 13.38 9.07
C ASN A 74 -0.90 12.44 8.46
N LEU A 75 0.23 12.98 7.99
CA LEU A 75 1.36 12.20 7.46
C LEU A 75 1.91 11.19 8.47
N VAL A 76 1.81 11.49 9.77
CA VAL A 76 2.29 10.61 10.84
C VAL A 76 1.14 9.82 11.47
N ALA A 77 0.04 10.49 11.79
CA ALA A 77 -1.08 9.89 12.51
C ALA A 77 -1.81 8.81 11.69
N ALA A 78 -2.05 9.06 10.39
CA ALA A 78 -2.78 8.10 9.56
C ALA A 78 -2.01 6.78 9.37
N PRO A 79 -0.69 6.79 9.03
CA PRO A 79 0.07 5.54 8.95
C PRO A 79 0.15 4.78 10.27
N ILE A 80 0.29 5.48 11.41
CA ILE A 80 0.28 4.85 12.73
C ILE A 80 -1.06 4.18 12.98
N ALA A 81 -2.17 4.88 12.73
CA ALA A 81 -3.51 4.33 12.89
C ALA A 81 -3.71 3.08 12.04
N VAL A 82 -3.30 3.11 10.76
CA VAL A 82 -3.37 1.94 9.86
C VAL A 82 -2.51 0.79 10.39
N GLY A 83 -1.27 1.06 10.79
CA GLY A 83 -0.40 0.05 11.40
C GLY A 83 -1.02 -0.61 12.63
N CYS A 84 -1.64 0.17 13.51
CA CYS A 84 -2.35 -0.33 14.70
C CYS A 84 -3.54 -1.21 14.31
N VAL A 85 -4.37 -0.77 13.35
CA VAL A 85 -5.51 -1.54 12.85
C VAL A 85 -5.05 -2.88 12.27
N MET A 86 -3.99 -2.87 11.46
CA MET A 86 -3.40 -4.09 10.88
C MET A 86 -2.90 -5.05 11.98
N ALA A 87 -2.25 -4.52 13.03
CA ALA A 87 -1.81 -5.31 14.17
C ALA A 87 -2.98 -5.94 14.96
N ILE A 88 -4.06 -5.18 15.17
CA ILE A 88 -5.29 -5.68 15.83
C ILE A 88 -5.93 -6.79 14.99
N MET A 89 -6.04 -6.59 13.67
CA MET A 89 -6.56 -7.62 12.76
C MET A 89 -5.69 -8.88 12.80
N GLY A 90 -4.35 -8.72 12.84
CA GLY A 90 -3.43 -9.84 13.01
C GLY A 90 -3.65 -10.63 14.30
N ALA A 91 -3.78 -9.91 15.42
CA ALA A 91 -4.07 -10.53 16.72
C ALA A 91 -5.43 -11.26 16.73
N TRP A 92 -6.44 -10.68 16.08
CA TRP A 92 -7.76 -11.29 15.96
C TRP A 92 -7.75 -12.56 15.09
N ARG A 93 -7.04 -12.53 13.96
CA ARG A 93 -6.84 -13.71 13.09
C ARG A 93 -6.08 -14.83 13.82
N ALA A 94 -5.02 -14.47 14.54
CA ALA A 94 -4.24 -15.42 15.34
C ALA A 94 -5.12 -16.12 16.39
N ARG A 95 -6.00 -15.39 17.08
CA ARG A 95 -6.96 -15.95 18.05
C ARG A 95 -7.97 -16.91 17.42
N ARG A 96 -8.26 -16.78 16.13
CA ARG A 96 -9.16 -17.67 15.37
C ARG A 96 -8.44 -18.82 14.66
N GLY A 97 -7.13 -18.96 14.87
CA GLY A 97 -6.32 -19.99 14.21
C GLY A 97 -6.12 -19.78 12.71
N GLN A 98 -6.36 -18.56 12.20
CA GLN A 98 -6.18 -18.22 10.80
C GLN A 98 -4.71 -17.86 10.48
N GLN A 99 -4.30 -18.04 9.23
CA GLN A 99 -2.96 -17.62 8.80
C GLN A 99 -2.79 -16.10 8.95
N VAL A 100 -1.76 -15.70 9.71
CA VAL A 100 -1.37 -14.30 9.89
C VAL A 100 -0.49 -13.89 8.73
N LEU A 101 -0.95 -12.94 7.93
CA LEU A 101 -0.19 -12.40 6.80
C LEU A 101 0.90 -11.46 7.33
N ARG A 102 1.97 -11.22 6.54
CA ARG A 102 3.01 -10.27 6.96
C ARG A 102 2.46 -8.85 7.13
N ILE A 103 1.52 -8.43 6.28
CA ILE A 103 0.84 -7.13 6.39
C ILE A 103 0.12 -6.94 7.73
N ASP A 104 -0.25 -8.02 8.40
CA ASP A 104 -0.88 -7.98 9.72
C ASP A 104 0.07 -7.54 10.84
N ARG A 105 1.38 -7.43 10.56
CA ARG A 105 2.31 -6.80 11.50
C ARG A 105 2.29 -5.30 11.30
N PHE A 106 2.27 -4.59 12.43
CA PHE A 106 2.31 -3.13 12.50
C PHE A 106 3.28 -2.51 11.51
N VAL A 107 4.54 -2.98 11.48
CA VAL A 107 5.62 -2.37 10.68
C VAL A 107 5.31 -2.38 9.18
N TYR A 108 4.74 -3.47 8.66
CA TYR A 108 4.44 -3.57 7.23
C TYR A 108 3.19 -2.77 6.86
N GLY A 109 2.15 -2.79 7.71
CA GLY A 109 0.96 -1.94 7.54
C GLY A 109 1.28 -0.44 7.64
N TYR A 110 2.12 -0.06 8.61
CA TYR A 110 2.62 1.29 8.80
C TYR A 110 3.42 1.75 7.58
N LEU A 111 4.40 0.96 7.12
CA LEU A 111 5.26 1.32 5.99
C LEU A 111 4.47 1.48 4.69
N PHE A 112 3.52 0.58 4.45
CA PHE A 112 2.59 0.66 3.33
C PHE A 112 1.77 1.97 3.37
N ALA A 113 1.14 2.27 4.51
CA ALA A 113 0.33 3.46 4.67
C ALA A 113 1.14 4.76 4.64
N LEU A 114 2.37 4.72 5.16
CA LEU A 114 3.32 5.83 5.11
C LEU A 114 3.69 6.15 3.66
N ALA A 115 3.95 5.13 2.83
CA ALA A 115 4.24 5.34 1.42
C ALA A 115 3.07 6.00 0.68
N ILE A 116 1.82 5.58 0.93
CA ILE A 116 0.62 6.26 0.42
C ILE A 116 0.58 7.72 0.89
N ALA A 117 0.73 7.93 2.19
CA ALA A 117 0.61 9.25 2.81
C ALA A 117 1.69 10.22 2.30
N LEU A 118 2.93 9.75 2.11
CA LEU A 118 4.03 10.53 1.54
C LEU A 118 3.70 10.95 0.11
N VAL A 119 3.28 10.02 -0.75
CA VAL A 119 2.90 10.35 -2.12
C VAL A 119 1.79 11.39 -2.14
N ARG A 120 0.75 11.23 -1.33
CA ARG A 120 -0.32 12.24 -1.26
C ARG A 120 0.16 13.57 -0.70
N PHE A 121 0.99 13.57 0.34
CA PHE A 121 1.48 14.79 0.99
C PHE A 121 2.27 15.69 0.02
N TYR A 122 3.09 15.08 -0.84
CA TYR A 122 3.90 15.83 -1.81
C TYR A 122 3.15 16.20 -3.10
N PHE A 123 2.21 15.36 -3.56
CA PHE A 123 1.65 15.49 -4.91
C PHE A 123 0.15 15.85 -4.96
N ALA A 124 -0.57 15.83 -3.85
CA ALA A 124 -1.93 16.35 -3.83
C ALA A 124 -1.90 17.90 -3.83
N ALA A 125 -2.81 18.51 -4.59
CA ALA A 125 -3.02 19.97 -4.63
C ALA A 125 -3.64 20.48 -3.32
#